data_AF-A0A932LML4-F1
#
_entry.id   AF-A0A932LML4-F1
#
_cell.length_a   1.000
_cell.length_b   1.000
_cell.length_c   1.000
_cell.angle_alpha   90.00
_cell.angle_beta   90.00
_cell.angle_gamma   90.00
#
_symmetry.space_group_name_H-M   'P 1'
#
loop_
_entity.id
_entity.type
_entity.pdbx_description
1 polymer ?
#
loop_
_entity_poly.entity_id
_entity_poly.type
_entity_poly.pdbx_seq_one_letter_code
_entity_poly.pdbx_strand_id
1 'polypeptide(L)'
;MLDLLVKFLAVGLVLAVCWIAIRPRYTFVVRIKAGSPRVTRGKVAVTFLRRIAEVCERNRVQRGWVGGIQKERRIALAFSRHIPPDCRQQLRNEWLLFG
;
A
#
# COMPACT_ATOMS: atom_id res chain seq x y z
N MET A 1 -10.10 25.40 -35.84
CA MET A 1 -10.08 25.70 -34.39
C MET A 1 -10.70 24.56 -33.58
N LEU A 2 -11.88 24.06 -33.99
CA LEU A 2 -12.58 22.94 -33.35
C LEU A 2 -11.75 21.64 -33.30
N ASP A 3 -11.10 21.25 -34.40
CA ASP A 3 -10.26 20.03 -34.46
C ASP A 3 -9.10 20.02 -33.47
N LEU A 4 -8.47 21.17 -33.25
CA LEU A 4 -7.35 21.29 -32.32
C LEU A 4 -7.86 21.11 -30.88
N LEU A 5 -9.01 21.71 -30.58
CA LEU A 5 -9.70 21.60 -29.28
C LEU A 5 -10.09 20.15 -28.97
N VAL A 6 -10.65 19.43 -29.94
CA VAL A 6 -11.03 18.01 -29.80
C VAL A 6 -9.81 17.14 -29.54
N LYS A 7 -8.68 17.38 -30.23
CA LYS A 7 -7.42 16.64 -30.00
C LYS A 7 -6.88 16.86 -28.58
N PHE A 8 -6.87 18.09 -28.08
CA PHE A 8 -6.44 18.38 -26.70
C PHE A 8 -7.36 17.74 -25.66
N LEU A 9 -8.68 17.76 -25.90
CA LEU A 9 -9.66 17.08 -25.05
C LEU A 9 -9.42 15.56 -25.01
N ALA A 10 -9.18 14.95 -26.17
CA ALA A 10 -8.89 13.52 -26.26
C ALA A 10 -7.60 13.14 -25.50
N VAL A 11 -6.51 13.91 -25.67
CA VAL A 11 -5.26 13.68 -24.95
C VAL A 11 -5.44 13.88 -23.45
N GLY A 12 -6.14 14.94 -23.04
CA GLY A 12 -6.46 15.20 -21.64
C GLY A 12 -7.27 14.07 -21.00
N LEU A 13 -8.25 13.52 -21.73
CA LEU A 13 -9.05 12.39 -21.28
C LEU A 13 -8.19 11.12 -21.12
N VAL A 14 -7.34 10.81 -22.09
CA VAL A 14 -6.44 9.64 -22.01
C VAL A 14 -5.50 9.76 -20.82
N LEU A 15 -4.90 10.94 -20.62
CA LEU A 15 -4.03 11.20 -19.46
C LEU A 15 -4.80 11.07 -18.14
N ALA A 16 -6.04 11.58 -18.06
CA ALA A 16 -6.87 11.46 -16.87
C ALA A 16 -7.24 10.00 -16.57
N VAL A 17 -7.62 9.22 -17.58
CA VAL A 17 -7.96 7.80 -17.43
C VAL A 17 -6.74 7.00 -17.01
N CYS A 18 -5.57 7.21 -17.64
CA CYS A 18 -4.31 6.60 -17.22
C CYS A 18 -3.96 6.98 -15.77
N TRP A 19 -4.13 8.25 -15.39
CA TRP A 19 -3.86 8.71 -14.02
C TRP A 19 -4.75 7.99 -13.00
N ILE A 20 -6.05 7.87 -13.28
CA ILE A 20 -7.00 7.19 -12.40
C ILE A 20 -6.69 5.69 -12.31
N ALA A 21 -6.35 5.05 -13.43
CA ALA A 21 -6.00 3.63 -13.49
C ALA A 21 -4.73 3.29 -12.70
N ILE A 22 -3.75 4.21 -12.66
CA ILE A 22 -2.48 4.00 -11.96
C ILE A 22 -2.61 4.22 -10.44
N ARG A 23 -3.68 4.86 -9.95
CA ARG A 23 -3.81 5.12 -8.50
C ARG A 23 -3.96 3.81 -7.73
N PRO A 24 -3.00 3.47 -6.83
CA PRO A 24 -3.09 2.27 -6.03
C PRO A 24 -4.33 2.32 -5.13
N ARG A 25 -5.24 1.35 -5.32
CA ARG A 25 -6.41 1.16 -4.46
C ARG A 25 -5.97 0.47 -3.17
N TYR A 26 -5.58 1.27 -2.18
CA TYR A 26 -5.27 0.79 -0.85
C TYR A 26 -6.54 0.29 -0.14
N THR A 27 -6.62 -1.01 0.09
CA THR A 27 -7.66 -1.66 0.90
C THR A 27 -7.47 -1.33 2.38
N PHE A 28 -6.21 -1.30 2.83
CA PHE A 28 -5.84 -0.87 4.18
C PHE A 28 -4.48 -0.20 4.21
N VAL A 29 -4.25 0.60 5.26
CA VAL A 29 -2.95 1.22 5.57
C VAL A 29 -2.70 1.15 7.07
N VAL A 30 -1.58 0.55 7.44
CA VAL A 30 -1.02 0.48 8.79
C VAL A 30 0.21 1.38 8.84
N ARG A 31 0.17 2.43 9.67
CA ARG A 31 1.29 3.33 9.91
C ARG A 31 2.03 2.91 11.17
N ILE A 32 3.35 2.77 11.07
CA ILE A 32 4.23 2.51 12.21
C ILE A 32 4.77 3.86 12.68
N LYS A 33 4.51 4.20 13.95
CA LYS A 33 5.04 5.41 14.60
C LYS A 33 5.59 5.03 15.97
N ALA A 34 6.85 5.37 16.21
CA ALA A 34 7.57 5.02 17.45
C ALA A 34 7.55 3.50 17.73
N GLY A 35 7.68 2.67 16.68
CA GLY A 35 7.65 1.21 16.80
C GLY A 35 6.24 0.58 16.86
N SER A 36 5.20 1.38 17.09
CA SER A 36 3.84 0.87 17.24
C SER A 36 3.02 0.93 15.94
N PRO A 37 2.49 -0.19 15.42
CA PRO A 37 1.64 -0.21 14.24
C PRO A 37 0.20 0.24 14.54
N ARG A 38 -0.14 1.39 13.97
CA ARG A 38 -1.44 2.06 13.80
C ARG A 38 -2.26 1.68 12.56
N VAL A 39 -3.44 1.08 12.61
CA VAL A 39 -4.33 1.10 11.43
C VAL A 39 -4.81 2.54 11.20
N THR A 40 -4.46 3.12 10.06
CA THR A 40 -4.86 4.49 9.67
C THR A 40 -5.95 4.53 8.60
N ARG A 41 -6.12 3.44 7.83
CA ARG A 41 -7.16 3.33 6.80
C ARG A 41 -7.56 1.87 6.61
N GLY A 42 -8.84 1.63 6.37
CA GLY A 42 -9.37 0.28 6.11
C GLY A 42 -9.44 -0.59 7.35
N LYS A 43 -9.66 -1.89 7.13
CA LYS A 43 -9.73 -2.90 8.19
C LYS A 43 -8.63 -3.93 7.96
N VAL A 44 -8.00 -4.34 9.05
CA VAL A 44 -6.94 -5.35 9.05
C VAL A 44 -7.25 -6.35 10.16
N ALA A 45 -7.00 -7.63 9.91
CA ALA A 45 -7.15 -8.67 10.92
C ALA A 45 -6.23 -8.38 12.13
N VAL A 46 -6.76 -8.52 13.35
CA VAL A 46 -6.01 -8.26 14.59
C VAL A 46 -4.77 -9.15 14.68
N THR A 47 -4.88 -10.40 14.21
CA THR A 47 -3.77 -11.36 14.12
C THR A 47 -2.63 -10.84 13.23
N PHE A 48 -2.94 -10.33 12.04
CA PHE A 48 -1.95 -9.74 11.14
C PHE A 48 -1.34 -8.45 11.72
N LEU A 49 -2.15 -7.60 12.37
CA LEU A 49 -1.64 -6.40 13.05
C LEU A 49 -0.62 -6.74 14.15
N ARG A 50 -0.89 -7.79 14.92
CA ARG A 50 0.04 -8.30 15.95
C ARG A 50 1.33 -8.82 15.32
N ARG A 51 1.26 -9.58 14.22
CA ARG A 51 2.45 -10.02 13.48
C ARG A 51 3.26 -8.85 12.93
N ILE A 52 2.62 -7.80 12.44
CA ILE A 52 3.31 -6.57 12.05
C ILE A 52 4.08 -5.99 13.24
N ALA A 53 3.47 -5.93 14.43
CA ALA A 53 4.13 -5.42 15.63
C ALA A 53 5.38 -6.26 15.97
N GLU A 54 5.24 -7.59 16.04
CA GLU A 54 6.34 -8.52 16.34
C GLU A 54 7.49 -8.42 15.32
N VAL A 55 7.19 -8.30 14.02
CA VAL A 55 8.21 -8.14 12.98
C VAL A 55 8.87 -6.76 13.06
N CYS A 56 8.11 -5.70 13.33
CA CYS A 56 8.66 -4.36 13.49
C CYS A 56 9.58 -4.26 14.71
N GLU A 57 9.20 -4.89 15.81
CA GLU A 57 9.99 -4.95 17.05
C GLU A 57 11.32 -5.69 16.82
N ARG A 58 11.26 -6.91 16.24
CA ARG A 58 12.46 -7.71 15.92
C ARG A 58 13.44 -6.98 15.01
N ASN A 59 12.93 -6.23 14.03
CA ASN A 59 13.74 -5.49 13.06
C ASN A 59 14.00 -4.02 13.48
N ARG A 60 13.63 -3.62 14.71
CA ARG A 60 13.78 -2.25 15.26
C ARG A 60 13.22 -1.14 14.34
N VAL A 61 12.13 -1.43 13.64
CA VAL A 61 11.48 -0.48 12.73
C VAL A 61 10.70 0.56 13.52
N GLN A 62 11.23 1.77 13.63
CA GLN A 62 10.59 2.84 14.40
C GLN A 62 9.50 3.61 13.63
N ARG A 63 9.63 3.68 12.29
CA ARG A 63 8.74 4.46 11.45
C ARG A 63 8.52 3.79 10.10
N GLY A 64 7.31 3.93 9.57
CA GLY A 64 6.99 3.41 8.24
C GLY A 64 5.50 3.30 8.02
N TRP A 65 5.13 2.70 6.89
CA TRP A 65 3.75 2.28 6.68
C TRP A 65 3.74 1.03 5.81
N VAL A 66 2.75 0.19 6.05
CA VAL A 66 2.44 -1.04 5.33
C VAL A 66 1.02 -0.87 4.81
N GLY A 67 0.78 -1.05 3.53
CA GLY A 67 -0.55 -0.95 2.94
C GLY A 67 -0.87 -2.15 2.08
N GLY A 68 -2.10 -2.65 2.14
CA GLY A 68 -2.59 -3.64 1.21
C GLY A 68 -3.17 -2.94 -0.02
N ILE A 69 -2.65 -3.23 -1.20
CA ILE A 69 -3.18 -2.75 -2.49
C ILE A 69 -3.96 -3.90 -3.12
N GLN A 70 -5.21 -3.66 -3.49
CA GLN A 70 -5.97 -4.61 -4.29
C GLN A 70 -5.34 -4.71 -5.68
N LYS A 71 -4.73 -5.85 -5.99
CA LYS A 71 -4.19 -6.17 -7.32
C LYS A 71 -4.99 -7.33 -7.89
N GLU A 72 -5.94 -6.99 -8.77
CA GLU A 72 -6.88 -7.95 -9.37
C GLU A 72 -7.61 -8.79 -8.31
N ARG A 73 -7.24 -10.07 -8.16
CA ARG A 73 -7.84 -11.04 -7.22
C ARG A 73 -7.06 -11.21 -5.92
N ARG A 74 -5.94 -10.52 -5.72
CA ARG A 74 -5.10 -10.67 -4.52
C ARG A 74 -4.75 -9.31 -3.92
N ILE A 75 -4.59 -9.27 -2.60
CA ILE A 75 -4.04 -8.10 -1.93
C ILE A 75 -2.52 -8.23 -1.94
N ALA A 76 -1.85 -7.24 -2.52
CA ALA A 76 -0.39 -7.12 -2.51
C ALA A 76 0.04 -6.10 -1.46
N LEU A 77 1.06 -6.42 -0.66
CA LEU A 77 1.60 -5.48 0.31
C LEU A 77 2.54 -4.46 -0.36
N ALA A 78 2.28 -3.19 -0.06
CA ALA A 78 3.15 -2.06 -0.33
C ALA A 78 3.75 -1.52 0.96
N PHE A 79 4.97 -1.00 0.85
CA PHE A 79 5.76 -0.57 2.00
C PHE A 79 6.36 0.79 1.73
N SER A 80 6.50 1.58 2.79
CA SER A 80 7.32 2.79 2.74
C SER A 80 8.81 2.44 2.65
N ARG A 81 9.61 3.37 2.14
CA ARG A 81 11.08 3.23 2.04
C ARG A 81 11.76 3.06 3.41
N HIS A 82 11.11 3.44 4.50
CA HIS A 82 11.64 3.34 5.86
C HIS A 82 11.64 1.92 6.43
N ILE A 83 10.90 0.99 5.79
CA ILE A 83 10.88 -0.41 6.19
C ILE A 83 12.02 -1.12 5.45
N PRO A 84 12.95 -1.80 6.13
CA PRO A 84 14.07 -2.47 5.49
C PRO A 84 13.60 -3.66 4.63
N PRO A 85 14.32 -4.02 3.55
CA PRO A 85 13.89 -5.05 2.59
C PRO A 85 13.63 -6.42 3.23
N ASP A 86 14.44 -6.85 4.19
CA ASP A 86 14.27 -8.12 4.90
C ASP A 86 12.95 -8.17 5.67
N CYS A 87 12.61 -7.06 6.34
CA CYS A 87 11.33 -6.89 7.03
C CYS A 87 10.15 -6.90 6.04
N ARG A 88 10.29 -6.30 4.85
CA ARG A 88 9.25 -6.36 3.81
C ARG A 88 8.99 -7.80 3.38
N GLN A 89 10.04 -8.60 3.22
CA GLN A 89 9.91 -9.99 2.80
C GLN A 89 9.27 -10.84 3.91
N GLN A 90 9.66 -10.65 5.17
CA GLN A 90 9.01 -11.30 6.32
C GLN A 90 7.52 -10.96 6.38
N LEU A 91 7.15 -9.68 6.28
CA LEU A 91 5.75 -9.25 6.29
C LEU A 91 4.93 -9.82 5.12
N ARG A 92 5.55 -10.01 3.95
CA ARG A 92 4.91 -10.69 2.81
C ARG A 92 4.63 -12.15 3.11
N ASN A 93 5.58 -12.85 3.74
CA ASN A 93 5.40 -14.25 4.13
C ASN A 93 4.27 -14.38 5.18
N GLU A 94 4.24 -13.50 6.18
CA GLU A 94 3.17 -13.45 7.18
C GLU A 94 1.79 -13.19 6.55
N TRP A 95 1.71 -12.33 5.53
CA TRP A 95 0.46 -12.07 4.82
C TRP A 95 -0.05 -13.29 4.04
N LEU A 96 0.83 -14.11 3.49
CA LEU A 96 0.41 -15.35 2.83
C LEU A 96 -0.19 -16.38 3.81
N LEU A 97 0.11 -16.25 5.11
CA LEU A 97 -0.37 -17.16 6.16
C LEU A 97 -1.63 -16.65 6.87
N PHE A 98 -1.78 -15.33 7.02
CA PHE A 98 -2.81 -14.72 7.88
C PHE A 98 -3.72 -13.69 7.18
N GLY A 99 -3.51 -13.43 5.88
CA GLY A 99 -4.18 -12.38 5.09
C GLY A 99 -5.37 -12.84 4.29
#